data_AF-A0AAW6WIM1-F1
#
_entry.id   AF-A0AAW6WIM1-F1
#
_cell.length_a   1.000
_cell.length_b   1.000
_cell.length_c   1.000
_cell.angle_alpha   90.00
_cell.angle_beta   90.00
_cell.angle_gamma   90.00
#
_symmetry.space_group_name_H-M   'P 1'
#
loop_
_entity.id
_entity.type
_entity.pdbx_description
1 polymer ?
#
loop_
_entity_poly.entity_id
_entity_poly.type
_entity_poly.pdbx_seq_one_letter_code
_entity_poly.pdbx_strand_id
1 'polypeptide(L)'
;MVVYDMNLLRLEARKELARREFWSYCNFFSPNFYTEGKAYLTDLCNRLQAFVESDKKVLVVNMPPRFGKSRSAVLFVQWLLGKNNKLKIMTGSYNETLSSTFAKQVRDMIATEKSTGMTVYQDIFPDTKIKYGEASMNKWALEGSQVAN
;
A
#
# COMPACT_ATOMS: atom_id res chain seq x y z
N MET A 1 -5.98 14.20 -36.28
CA MET A 1 -5.36 14.72 -35.04
C MET A 1 -6.06 14.04 -33.88
N VAL A 2 -5.40 13.15 -33.15
CA VAL A 2 -6.02 12.45 -32.01
C VAL A 2 -6.08 13.43 -30.84
N VAL A 3 -7.29 13.77 -30.40
CA VAL A 3 -7.50 14.61 -29.20
C VAL A 3 -7.37 13.69 -28.00
N TYR A 4 -6.25 13.77 -27.28
CA TYR A 4 -6.05 13.02 -26.04
C TYR A 4 -6.72 13.76 -24.88
N ASP A 5 -7.49 13.05 -24.06
CA ASP A 5 -7.99 13.59 -22.80
C ASP A 5 -6.81 13.76 -21.82
N MET A 6 -6.41 15.02 -21.60
CA MET A 6 -5.30 15.37 -20.72
C MET A 6 -5.53 14.95 -19.26
N ASN A 7 -6.78 14.88 -18.80
CA ASN A 7 -7.08 14.47 -17.44
C ASN A 7 -6.90 12.97 -17.27
N LEU A 8 -7.33 12.18 -18.26
CA LEU A 8 -7.09 10.75 -18.30
C LEU A 8 -5.58 10.44 -18.33
N LEU A 9 -4.83 11.15 -19.19
CA LEU A 9 -3.37 10.97 -19.27
C LEU A 9 -2.68 11.26 -17.93
N ARG A 10 -3.05 12.35 -17.26
CA ARG A 10 -2.52 12.69 -15.92
C ARG A 10 -2.86 11.63 -14.88
N LEU A 11 -4.08 11.09 -14.91
CA LEU A 11 -4.49 10.04 -13.99
C LEU A 11 -3.66 8.77 -14.18
N GLU A 12 -3.49 8.32 -15.42
CA GLU A 12 -2.69 7.12 -15.72
C GLU A 12 -1.21 7.33 -15.35
N ALA A 13 -0.65 8.51 -15.61
CA ALA A 13 0.70 8.84 -15.17
C ALA A 13 0.85 8.79 -13.63
N ARG A 14 -0.15 9.29 -12.89
CA ARG A 14 -0.15 9.22 -11.42
C ARG A 14 -0.28 7.79 -10.90
N LYS A 15 -1.10 6.95 -11.53
CA LYS A 15 -1.22 5.52 -11.18
C LYS A 15 0.10 4.79 -11.39
N GLU A 16 0.76 5.02 -12.53
CA GLU A 16 2.06 4.42 -12.82
C GLU A 16 3.15 4.90 -11.84
N LEU A 17 3.15 6.19 -11.49
CA LEU A 17 4.06 6.70 -10.48
C LEU A 17 3.81 6.07 -9.09
N ALA A 18 2.55 5.95 -8.68
CA ALA A 18 2.17 5.27 -7.45
C ALA A 18 2.55 3.77 -7.45
N ARG A 19 2.51 3.11 -8.60
CA ARG A 19 3.00 1.74 -8.76
C ARG A 19 4.52 1.67 -8.57
N ARG A 20 5.26 2.69 -9.00
CA ARG A 20 6.73 2.73 -8.94
C ARG A 20 7.29 3.17 -7.60
N GLU A 21 6.67 4.17 -6.97
CA GLU A 21 7.19 4.87 -5.81
C GLU A 21 6.21 4.85 -4.64
N PHE A 22 6.72 4.51 -3.46
CA PHE A 22 5.91 4.36 -2.27
C PHE A 22 5.36 5.70 -1.74
N TRP A 23 6.14 6.78 -1.78
CA TRP A 23 5.64 8.12 -1.44
C TRP A 23 4.46 8.50 -2.32
N SER A 24 4.60 8.28 -3.64
CA SER A 24 3.57 8.59 -4.63
C SER A 24 2.31 7.74 -4.42
N TYR A 25 2.43 6.48 -4.01
CA TYR A 25 1.30 5.64 -3.57
C TYR A 25 0.57 6.22 -2.35
N CYS A 26 1.32 6.59 -1.31
CA CYS A 26 0.79 7.21 -0.11
C CYS A 26 0.05 8.53 -0.41
N ASN A 27 0.65 9.39 -1.23
CA ASN A 27 0.03 10.64 -1.68
C ASN A 27 -1.21 10.37 -2.54
N PHE A 28 -1.18 9.37 -3.43
CA PHE A 28 -2.30 9.04 -4.31
C PHE A 28 -3.58 8.72 -3.52
N PHE A 29 -3.50 7.84 -2.53
CA PHE A 29 -4.66 7.45 -1.73
C PHE A 29 -4.97 8.40 -0.57
N SER A 30 -4.05 9.30 -0.22
CA SER A 30 -4.21 10.16 0.94
C SER A 30 -3.50 11.51 0.79
N PRO A 31 -3.90 12.31 -0.22
CA PRO A 31 -3.18 13.52 -0.60
C PRO A 31 -3.19 14.59 0.50
N ASN A 32 -4.26 14.65 1.29
CA ASN A 32 -4.38 15.61 2.41
C ASN A 32 -3.48 15.25 3.60
N PHE A 33 -3.04 13.98 3.71
CA PHE A 33 -2.19 13.53 4.80
C PHE A 33 -0.71 13.53 4.41
N TYR A 34 -0.38 13.01 3.23
CA TYR A 34 0.97 12.96 2.67
C TYR A 34 1.23 14.16 1.79
N THR A 35 1.54 15.27 2.43
CA THR A 35 1.85 16.56 1.79
C THR A 35 3.33 16.87 1.89
N GLU A 36 3.88 17.60 0.91
CA GLU A 36 5.29 17.99 0.89
C GLU A 36 5.71 18.83 2.11
N GLY A 37 4.78 19.57 2.72
CA GLY A 37 5.01 20.30 3.97
C GLY A 37 5.33 19.42 5.19
N LYS A 38 5.11 18.09 5.10
CA LYS A 38 5.49 17.10 6.11
C LYS A 38 6.70 16.31 5.63
N ALA A 39 7.84 16.99 5.51
CA ALA A 39 9.10 16.39 5.03
C ALA A 39 9.47 15.06 5.73
N TYR A 40 9.12 14.90 7.01
CA TYR A 40 9.35 13.66 7.74
C TYR A 40 8.59 12.44 7.19
N LEU A 41 7.41 12.63 6.56
CA LEU A 41 6.68 11.55 5.90
C LEU A 41 7.36 11.18 4.58
N THR A 42 7.86 12.18 3.84
CA THR A 42 8.61 11.96 2.60
C THR A 42 9.90 11.20 2.88
N ASP A 43 10.66 11.62 3.89
CA ASP A 43 11.86 10.90 4.36
C ASP A 43 11.54 9.47 4.82
N LEU A 44 10.46 9.28 5.61
CA LEU A 44 10.01 7.95 6.02
C LEU A 44 9.71 7.05 4.81
N CYS A 45 8.88 7.52 3.88
CA CYS A 45 8.51 6.75 2.69
C CYS A 45 9.73 6.39 1.84
N ASN A 46 10.62 7.34 1.61
CA ASN A 46 11.84 7.13 0.82
C ASN A 46 12.78 6.14 1.51
N ARG A 47 12.93 6.20 2.83
CA ARG A 47 13.74 5.23 3.61
C ARG A 47 13.15 3.83 3.57
N LEU A 48 11.83 3.69 3.68
CA LEU A 48 11.15 2.41 3.60
C LEU A 48 11.33 1.77 2.22
N GLN A 49 11.13 2.54 1.15
CA GLN A 49 11.35 2.07 -0.22
C GLN A 49 12.82 1.70 -0.45
N ALA A 50 13.75 2.58 -0.11
CA ALA A 50 15.19 2.31 -0.26
C ALA A 50 15.64 1.07 0.54
N PHE A 51 15.01 0.79 1.69
CA PHE A 51 15.31 -0.42 2.46
C PHE A 51 14.92 -1.70 1.71
N VAL A 52 13.72 -1.78 1.13
CA VAL A 52 13.27 -2.98 0.40
C VAL A 52 13.93 -3.16 -0.95
N GLU A 53 14.47 -2.08 -1.52
CA GLU A 53 15.28 -2.11 -2.74
C GLU A 53 16.77 -2.41 -2.47
N SER A 54 17.19 -2.38 -1.19
CA SER A 54 18.56 -2.69 -0.79
C SER A 54 18.77 -4.15 -0.39
N ASP A 55 20.01 -4.52 -0.13
CA ASP A 55 20.42 -5.83 0.41
C ASP A 55 20.28 -5.93 1.94
N LYS A 56 19.95 -4.82 2.62
CA LYS A 56 19.82 -4.74 4.07
C LYS A 56 18.73 -5.66 4.60
N LYS A 57 18.95 -6.19 5.80
CA LYS A 57 18.02 -7.13 6.45
C LYS A 57 17.17 -6.52 7.55
N VAL A 58 17.65 -5.43 8.17
CA VAL A 58 16.99 -4.79 9.31
C VAL A 58 16.95 -3.28 9.11
N LEU A 59 15.77 -2.70 9.35
CA LEU A 59 15.56 -1.26 9.44
C LEU A 59 14.90 -0.97 10.79
N VAL A 60 15.50 -0.06 11.55
CA VAL A 60 14.91 0.47 12.79
C VAL A 60 14.49 1.90 12.53
N VAL A 61 13.21 2.20 12.78
CA VAL A 61 12.63 3.54 12.57
C VAL A 61 12.19 4.11 13.91
N ASN A 62 12.84 5.19 14.34
CA ASN A 62 12.50 5.91 15.56
C ASN A 62 11.73 7.19 15.21
N MET A 63 10.43 7.21 15.52
CA MET A 63 9.56 8.36 15.24
C MET A 63 8.60 8.65 16.40
N PRO A 64 8.29 9.94 16.64
CA PRO A 64 7.36 10.35 17.69
C PRO A 64 5.91 9.85 17.47
N PRO A 65 5.09 9.81 18.54
CA PRO A 65 3.67 9.49 18.42
C PRO A 65 2.94 10.54 17.56
N ARG A 66 1.92 10.10 16.82
CA ARG A 66 1.11 10.92 15.88
C ARG A 66 1.84 11.39 14.61
N PHE A 67 3.00 10.83 14.28
CA PHE A 67 3.74 11.14 13.04
C PHE A 67 3.46 10.16 11.88
N GLY A 68 2.29 9.52 11.87
CA GLY A 68 1.88 8.69 10.72
C GLY A 68 2.63 7.37 10.52
N LYS A 69 3.55 6.97 11.43
CA LYS A 69 4.35 5.74 11.31
C LYS A 69 3.52 4.47 11.07
N SER A 70 2.50 4.22 11.90
CA SER A 70 1.65 3.02 11.81
C SER A 70 0.81 3.03 10.55
N ARG A 71 0.31 4.20 10.15
CA ARG A 71 -0.44 4.39 8.91
C ARG A 71 0.43 4.13 7.69
N SER A 72 1.67 4.63 7.71
CA SER A 72 2.64 4.41 6.64
C SER A 72 3.01 2.94 6.54
N ALA A 73 3.17 2.23 7.66
CA ALA A 73 3.41 0.79 7.66
C ALA A 73 2.27 -0.01 7.00
N VAL A 74 1.00 0.34 7.25
CA VAL A 74 -0.15 -0.30 6.59
C VAL A 74 -0.09 -0.12 5.07
N LEU A 75 0.09 1.13 4.62
CA LEU A 75 0.20 1.47 3.20
C LEU A 75 1.43 0.82 2.56
N PHE A 76 2.51 0.67 3.32
CA PHE A 76 3.73 0.02 2.84
C PHE A 76 3.49 -1.46 2.56
N VAL A 77 2.81 -2.17 3.46
CA VAL A 77 2.43 -3.57 3.22
C VAL A 77 1.51 -3.70 2.02
N GLN A 78 0.51 -2.81 1.87
CA GLN A 78 -0.34 -2.78 0.67
C GLN A 78 0.49 -2.60 -0.60
N TRP A 79 1.40 -1.62 -0.63
CA TRP A 79 2.27 -1.35 -1.78
C TRP A 79 3.21 -2.52 -2.11
N LEU A 80 3.80 -3.15 -1.09
CA LEU A 80 4.65 -4.34 -1.26
C LEU A 80 3.90 -5.52 -1.87
N LEU A 81 2.70 -5.81 -1.37
CA LEU A 81 1.86 -6.87 -1.92
C LEU A 81 1.43 -6.57 -3.36
N GLY A 82 1.21 -5.29 -3.69
CA GLY A 82 0.94 -4.84 -5.06
C GLY A 82 2.10 -5.05 -6.02
N LYS A 83 3.33 -4.84 -5.54
CA LYS A 83 4.57 -5.10 -6.29
C LYS A 83 4.83 -6.60 -6.45
N ASN A 84 4.58 -7.38 -5.40
CA ASN A 84 4.79 -8.82 -5.39
C ASN A 84 3.80 -9.50 -4.43
N ASN A 85 2.74 -10.07 -5.02
CA ASN A 85 1.68 -10.76 -4.30
C ASN A 85 2.11 -12.09 -3.64
N LYS A 86 3.36 -12.53 -3.85
CA LYS A 86 3.95 -13.73 -3.24
C LYS A 86 4.74 -13.43 -1.96
N LEU A 87 4.88 -12.15 -1.58
CA LEU A 87 5.56 -11.78 -0.35
C LEU A 87 4.81 -12.32 0.87
N LYS A 88 5.57 -12.83 1.84
CA LYS A 88 5.07 -13.27 3.13
C LYS A 88 5.38 -12.20 4.16
N ILE A 89 4.33 -11.59 4.71
CA ILE A 89 4.46 -10.44 5.61
C ILE A 89 3.85 -10.80 6.95
N MET A 90 4.66 -10.68 8.02
CA MET A 90 4.20 -10.83 9.40
C MET A 90 4.23 -9.45 10.07
N THR A 91 3.15 -9.09 10.75
CA THR A 91 3.08 -7.85 11.54
C THR A 91 2.94 -8.21 13.02
N GLY A 92 3.82 -7.64 13.85
CA GLY A 92 3.75 -7.74 15.30
C GLY A 92 3.40 -6.39 15.91
N SER A 93 2.55 -6.38 16.94
CA SER A 93 2.23 -5.18 17.71
C SER A 93 2.00 -5.54 19.19
N TYR A 94 1.87 -4.51 20.05
CA TYR A 94 1.76 -4.69 21.50
C TYR A 94 0.54 -5.51 21.94
N ASN A 95 -0.55 -5.50 21.19
CA ASN A 95 -1.73 -6.31 21.48
C ASN A 95 -2.34 -6.92 20.21
N GLU A 96 -3.14 -7.97 20.38
CA GLU A 96 -3.77 -8.70 19.29
C GLU A 96 -4.69 -7.81 18.46
N THR A 97 -5.50 -6.96 19.10
CA THR A 97 -6.47 -6.09 18.43
C THR A 97 -5.82 -5.16 17.41
N LEU A 98 -4.67 -4.57 17.74
CA LEU A 98 -3.97 -3.66 16.84
C LEU A 98 -3.38 -4.41 15.64
N SER A 99 -2.84 -5.62 15.86
CA SER A 99 -2.34 -6.48 14.79
C SER A 99 -3.47 -6.92 13.84
N SER A 100 -4.61 -7.35 14.38
CA SER A 100 -5.78 -7.75 13.59
C SER A 100 -6.37 -6.57 12.81
N THR A 101 -6.40 -5.39 13.41
CA THR A 101 -6.85 -4.16 12.73
C THR A 101 -5.93 -3.80 11.58
N PHE A 102 -4.61 -3.94 11.76
CA PHE A 102 -3.62 -3.71 10.71
C PHE A 102 -3.84 -4.65 9.52
N ALA A 103 -3.93 -5.96 9.77
CA ALA A 103 -4.15 -6.96 8.72
C ALA A 103 -5.47 -6.73 7.97
N LYS A 104 -6.53 -6.39 8.71
CA LYS A 104 -7.83 -6.04 8.14
C LYS A 104 -7.75 -4.82 7.22
N GLN A 105 -7.06 -3.75 7.62
CA GLN A 105 -6.90 -2.56 6.79
C GLN A 105 -6.16 -2.84 5.47
N VAL A 106 -5.17 -3.73 5.48
CA VAL A 106 -4.49 -4.18 4.26
C VAL A 106 -5.48 -4.95 3.37
N ARG A 107 -6.15 -5.96 3.91
CA ARG A 107 -7.12 -6.80 3.19
C ARG A 107 -8.23 -5.95 2.55
N ASP A 108 -8.87 -5.10 3.33
CA ASP A 108 -10.04 -4.33 2.91
C ASP A 108 -9.69 -3.34 1.78
N MET A 109 -8.46 -2.79 1.80
CA MET A 109 -7.96 -1.96 0.70
C MET A 109 -7.81 -2.77 -0.60
N ILE A 110 -7.23 -3.97 -0.53
CA ILE A 110 -7.04 -4.85 -1.70
C ILE A 110 -8.39 -5.35 -2.24
N ALA A 111 -9.34 -5.60 -1.34
CA ALA A 111 -10.69 -6.06 -1.65
C ALA A 111 -11.65 -4.94 -2.10
N THR A 112 -11.19 -3.68 -2.16
CA THR A 112 -12.07 -2.55 -2.50
C THR A 112 -12.64 -2.72 -3.91
N GLU A 113 -13.97 -2.78 -4.00
CA GLU A 113 -14.69 -2.88 -5.27
C GLU A 113 -14.75 -1.54 -6.00
N LYS A 114 -14.69 -1.60 -7.32
CA LYS A 114 -14.71 -0.41 -8.17
C LYS A 114 -16.10 0.21 -8.19
N SER A 115 -16.19 1.49 -7.83
CA SER A 115 -17.39 2.31 -7.97
C SER A 115 -17.16 3.45 -8.97
N THR A 116 -18.23 3.95 -9.57
CA THR A 116 -18.17 4.99 -10.61
C THR A 116 -17.43 6.23 -10.11
N GLY A 117 -16.34 6.61 -10.78
CA GLY A 117 -15.55 7.81 -10.48
C GLY A 117 -14.50 7.64 -9.38
N MET A 118 -14.34 6.45 -8.80
CA MET A 118 -13.35 6.19 -7.76
C MET A 118 -12.20 5.33 -8.30
N THR A 119 -10.96 5.75 -8.02
CA THR A 119 -9.79 4.90 -8.27
C THR A 119 -9.58 3.98 -7.07
N VAL A 120 -9.46 2.68 -7.32
CA VAL A 120 -9.29 1.65 -6.28
C VAL A 120 -7.89 1.04 -6.35
N TYR A 121 -7.56 0.21 -5.36
CA TYR A 121 -6.27 -0.48 -5.29
C TYR A 121 -5.92 -1.23 -6.59
N GLN A 122 -6.91 -1.95 -7.16
CA GLN A 122 -6.72 -2.72 -8.40
C GLN A 122 -6.46 -1.87 -9.64
N ASP A 123 -6.81 -0.57 -9.65
CA ASP A 123 -6.45 0.31 -10.77
C ASP A 123 -4.94 0.61 -10.78
N ILE A 124 -4.25 0.47 -9.64
CA ILE A 124 -2.79 0.61 -9.54
C ILE A 124 -2.12 -0.77 -9.66
N PHE A 125 -2.65 -1.79 -8.98
CA PHE A 125 -2.11 -3.15 -8.95
C PHE A 125 -3.14 -4.18 -9.44
N PRO A 126 -3.34 -4.32 -10.77
CA PRO A 126 -4.40 -5.16 -11.33
C PRO A 126 -4.23 -6.65 -11.04
N ASP A 127 -2.98 -7.10 -10.86
CA ASP A 127 -2.62 -8.52 -10.66
C ASP A 127 -2.66 -8.96 -9.18
N THR A 128 -3.04 -8.06 -8.26
CA THR A 128 -3.10 -8.35 -6.83
C THR A 128 -4.54 -8.34 -6.35
N LYS A 129 -5.08 -9.53 -6.11
CA LYS A 129 -6.47 -9.74 -5.70
C LYS A 129 -6.56 -10.72 -4.53
N ILE A 130 -7.59 -10.58 -3.71
CA ILE A 130 -7.90 -11.58 -2.69
C ILE A 130 -8.32 -12.87 -3.39
N LYS A 131 -7.76 -14.00 -2.93
CA LYS A 131 -8.07 -15.32 -3.45
C LYS A 131 -9.54 -15.66 -3.17
N TYR A 132 -10.25 -16.10 -4.20
CA TYR A 132 -11.63 -16.53 -4.08
C TYR A 132 -11.78 -17.66 -3.04
N GLY A 133 -12.74 -17.53 -2.12
CA GLY A 133 -12.98 -18.49 -1.04
C GLY A 133 -12.06 -18.34 0.19
N GLU A 134 -10.97 -17.58 0.11
CA GLU A 134 -10.05 -17.31 1.24
C GLU A 134 -10.05 -15.82 1.59
N ALA A 135 -11.23 -15.33 1.98
CA ALA A 135 -11.47 -13.91 2.27
C ALA A 135 -11.85 -13.65 3.73
N SER A 136 -11.59 -14.56 4.68
CA SER A 136 -11.96 -14.30 6.08
C SER A 136 -11.08 -13.21 6.69
N MET A 137 -11.62 -12.39 7.61
CA MET A 137 -10.88 -11.26 8.19
C MET A 137 -9.58 -11.67 8.91
N ASN A 138 -9.57 -12.86 9.51
CA ASN A 138 -8.44 -13.38 10.28
C ASN A 138 -7.53 -14.32 9.48
N LYS A 139 -7.94 -14.72 8.26
CA LYS A 139 -7.18 -15.63 7.39
C LYS A 139 -7.58 -15.38 5.95
N TRP A 140 -6.70 -14.75 5.19
CA TRP A 140 -6.96 -14.40 3.80
C TRP A 140 -5.71 -14.59 2.94
N ALA A 141 -5.89 -15.04 1.71
CA ALA A 141 -4.78 -15.22 0.78
C ALA A 141 -4.91 -14.29 -0.42
N LEU A 142 -3.79 -14.01 -1.08
CA LEU A 142 -3.79 -13.41 -2.41
C LEU A 142 -3.87 -14.49 -3.48
N GLU A 143 -4.48 -14.15 -4.61
CA GLU A 143 -4.54 -15.03 -5.77
C GLU A 143 -3.13 -15.43 -6.21
N GLY A 144 -2.89 -16.73 -6.43
CA GLY A 144 -1.57 -17.27 -6.73
C GLY A 144 -0.65 -17.51 -5.51
N SER A 145 -1.05 -17.13 -4.28
CA SER A 145 -0.36 -17.54 -3.05
C SER A 145 -0.82 -18.93 -2.61
N GLN A 146 0.14 -19.78 -2.21
CA GLN A 146 -0.13 -21.10 -1.62
C GLN A 146 -0.39 -21.04 -0.10
N VAL A 147 -0.16 -19.88 0.53
CA VAL A 147 -0.27 -19.69 1.98
C VAL A 147 -1.08 -18.43 2.28
N ALA A 148 -1.99 -18.52 3.25
CA ALA A 148 -2.77 -17.40 3.74
C ALA A 148 -1.95 -16.46 4.64
N ASN A 149 -2.30 -15.18 4.61
CA ASN A 149 -1.88 -14.14 5.54
C ASN A 149 -2.79 -14.08 6.77
#